data_AF-A0A955VQP3-F1
#
_entry.id   AF-A0A955VQP3-F1
#
_cell.length_a   1.000
_cell.length_b   1.000
_cell.length_c   1.000
_cell.angle_alpha   90.00
_cell.angle_beta   90.00
_cell.angle_gamma   90.00
#
_symmetry.space_group_name_H-M   'P 1'
#
loop_
_entity.id
_entity.type
_entity.pdbx_description
1 polymer ?
#
loop_
_entity_poly.entity_id
_entity_poly.type
_entity_poly.pdbx_seq_one_letter_code
_entity_poly.pdbx_strand_id
1 'polypeptide(L)'
;LWATKLLESMGVEPELVDRAYSLLTRHYAQSPSSQWGDPIFEMPTPAPTAADLAALPEAFADVVAEVDKRASDIIRGANFPERLPRLPLLSDLPAEPFEAAARAMTLRRAQDGDVLLAEGEVGRSVHLIAWGEALVSRRRGDEEAVLGRLGEGEVFGEMALVTDSPRIASVVADGPAEILELDRGVLEAMGPAVRSLQDALARQVCDRMVGNLMRLSPLFHGLDADRRGALITRFQSRMATPGEVIITEGALSPGLFIILDGLVEVTVARGGDARPVGTLREGDIFGEISLVQNRPATAACVAGRRCLLMWLPREAFAELRLVYPEVIDAISDVGEYRLLDNLYTLA
;
A
#
# COMPACT_ATOMS: atom_id res chain seq x y z
N LEU A 1 11.70 -8.58 16.53
CA LEU A 1 11.19 -8.81 15.16
C LEU A 1 12.27 -9.35 14.23
N TRP A 2 13.32 -8.60 13.82
CA TRP A 2 14.39 -9.15 12.97
C TRP A 2 15.14 -10.33 13.62
N ALA A 3 15.59 -10.17 14.86
CA ALA A 3 16.20 -11.26 15.62
C ALA A 3 15.23 -12.45 15.78
N THR A 4 13.95 -12.18 16.01
CA THR A 4 12.86 -13.17 16.10
C THR A 4 12.72 -13.98 14.80
N LYS A 5 12.69 -13.29 13.65
CA LYS A 5 12.60 -13.89 12.31
C LYS A 5 13.87 -14.67 11.95
N LEU A 6 15.04 -14.19 12.37
CA LEU A 6 16.31 -14.91 12.20
C LEU A 6 16.39 -16.16 13.08
N LEU A 7 15.81 -16.14 14.27
CA LEU A 7 15.69 -17.33 15.11
C LEU A 7 14.68 -18.33 14.53
N GLU A 8 13.56 -17.84 14.00
CA GLU A 8 12.57 -18.66 13.29
C GLU A 8 13.19 -19.34 12.04
N SER A 9 14.01 -18.65 11.25
CA SER A 9 14.67 -19.24 10.07
C SER A 9 15.70 -20.31 10.42
N MET A 10 16.20 -20.30 11.66
CA MET A 10 17.12 -21.30 12.20
C MET A 10 16.39 -22.51 12.80
N GLY A 11 15.06 -22.54 12.76
CA GLY A 11 14.27 -23.63 13.34
C GLY A 11 14.29 -23.65 14.87
N VAL A 12 14.52 -22.50 15.51
CA VAL A 12 14.49 -22.37 16.97
C VAL A 12 13.05 -22.43 17.45
N GLU A 13 12.78 -23.24 18.48
CA GLU A 13 11.44 -23.41 19.07
C GLU A 13 10.83 -22.05 19.48
N PRO A 14 9.54 -21.79 19.21
CA PRO A 14 8.89 -20.49 19.46
C PRO A 14 9.05 -19.97 20.90
N GLU A 15 9.03 -20.87 21.89
CA GLU A 15 9.22 -20.53 23.31
C GLU A 15 10.63 -20.00 23.62
N LEU A 16 11.64 -20.45 22.86
CA LEU A 16 13.03 -19.97 22.96
C LEU A 16 13.23 -18.67 22.19
N VAL A 17 12.47 -18.45 21.12
CA VAL A 17 12.47 -17.20 20.33
C VAL A 17 11.96 -16.02 21.17
N ASP A 18 10.86 -16.20 21.90
CA ASP A 18 10.30 -15.17 22.79
C ASP A 18 11.22 -14.85 23.98
N ARG A 19 11.88 -15.88 24.51
CA ARG A 19 12.92 -15.71 25.53
C ARG A 19 14.12 -14.95 24.95
N ALA A 20 14.62 -15.33 23.79
CA ALA A 20 15.78 -14.68 23.15
C ALA A 20 15.48 -13.21 22.84
N TYR A 21 14.28 -12.92 22.35
CA TYR A 21 13.81 -11.57 22.10
C TYR A 21 13.81 -10.71 23.38
N SER A 22 13.27 -11.25 24.47
CA SER A 22 13.22 -10.56 25.77
C SER A 22 14.63 -10.28 26.34
N LEU A 23 15.58 -11.17 26.08
CA LEU A 23 16.94 -11.10 26.61
C LEU A 23 17.87 -10.21 25.76
N LEU A 24 17.75 -10.27 24.43
CA LEU A 24 18.44 -9.36 23.50
C LEU A 24 17.99 -7.92 23.74
N THR A 25 16.69 -7.69 23.88
CA THR A 25 16.12 -6.36 24.20
C THR A 25 16.75 -5.78 25.47
N ARG A 26 17.04 -6.61 26.48
CA ARG A 26 17.70 -6.20 27.72
C ARG A 26 19.21 -5.98 27.58
N HIS A 27 19.92 -6.84 26.86
CA HIS A 27 21.35 -6.71 26.63
C HIS A 27 21.68 -5.40 25.90
N TYR A 28 20.86 -5.05 24.90
CA TYR A 28 20.97 -3.78 24.20
C TYR A 28 20.54 -2.58 25.04
N ALA A 29 19.52 -2.72 25.92
CA ALA A 29 19.12 -1.67 26.85
C ALA A 29 20.14 -1.39 27.99
N GLN A 30 21.05 -2.33 28.29
CA GLN A 30 22.05 -2.22 29.36
C GLN A 30 23.47 -1.93 28.87
N SER A 31 23.70 -1.92 27.56
CA SER A 31 25.01 -1.61 26.98
C SER A 31 25.32 -0.11 27.13
N PRO A 32 26.44 0.26 27.78
CA PRO A 32 26.82 1.66 27.91
C PRO A 32 27.41 2.11 26.58
N SER A 33 26.57 2.68 25.72
CA SER A 33 27.12 3.42 24.61
C SER A 33 26.25 4.60 24.27
N SER A 34 26.90 5.75 24.24
CA SER A 34 26.51 6.96 23.52
C SER A 34 26.30 6.75 22.00
N GLN A 35 26.10 5.51 21.55
CA GLN A 35 25.94 5.08 20.15
C GLN A 35 24.51 4.61 19.86
N TRP A 36 23.75 4.19 20.88
CA TRP A 36 22.34 3.77 20.72
C TRP A 36 21.45 4.76 21.48
N GLY A 37 20.69 5.58 20.75
CA GLY A 37 19.67 6.47 21.33
C GLY A 37 18.53 5.67 21.98
N ASP A 38 17.72 6.35 22.79
CA ASP A 38 16.68 5.72 23.62
C ASP A 38 15.85 4.67 22.85
N PRO A 39 15.78 3.42 23.35
CA PRO A 39 15.01 2.39 22.69
C PRO A 39 13.50 2.58 22.87
N ILE A 40 12.74 2.67 21.78
CA ILE A 40 11.28 2.51 21.79
C ILE A 40 10.94 1.01 21.83
N PHE A 41 11.41 0.31 22.87
CA PHE A 41 10.98 -1.05 23.18
C PHE A 41 9.99 -1.01 24.34
N GLU A 42 8.72 -1.31 24.09
CA GLU A 42 7.85 -1.74 25.17
C GLU A 42 8.37 -3.09 25.67
N MET A 43 8.92 -3.10 26.89
CA MET A 43 9.38 -4.32 27.53
C MET A 43 8.18 -5.23 27.83
N PRO A 44 8.27 -6.55 27.57
CA PRO A 44 7.32 -7.47 28.14
C PRO A 44 7.36 -7.36 29.67
N THR A 45 6.18 -7.18 30.27
CA THR A 45 6.00 -7.14 31.72
C THR A 45 5.52 -8.50 32.26
N PRO A 46 6.23 -9.10 33.24
CA PRO A 46 7.40 -8.57 33.93
C PRO A 46 8.71 -8.78 33.15
N ALA A 47 9.68 -7.90 33.41
CA ALA A 47 11.04 -8.02 32.88
C ALA A 47 11.69 -9.35 33.33
N PRO A 48 12.49 -10.01 32.47
CA PRO A 48 13.32 -11.14 32.91
C PRO A 48 14.25 -10.71 34.06
N THR A 49 14.80 -11.62 34.84
CA THR A 49 15.75 -11.36 35.93
C THR A 49 17.18 -11.76 35.54
N ALA A 50 18.19 -11.41 36.35
CA ALA A 50 19.56 -11.88 36.13
C ALA A 50 19.69 -13.40 36.28
N ALA A 51 18.81 -14.03 37.06
CA ALA A 51 18.74 -15.49 37.21
C ALA A 51 18.19 -16.16 35.94
N ASP A 52 17.21 -15.53 35.27
CA ASP A 52 16.65 -16.04 34.01
C ASP A 52 17.69 -16.03 32.87
N LEU A 53 18.59 -15.03 32.87
CA LEU A 53 19.73 -14.92 31.95
C LEU A 53 20.82 -15.97 32.22
N ALA A 54 21.11 -16.26 33.49
CA ALA A 54 22.12 -17.23 33.90
C ALA A 54 21.65 -18.69 33.73
N ALA A 55 20.34 -18.91 33.66
CA ALA A 55 19.72 -20.22 33.44
C ALA A 55 19.63 -20.63 31.95
N LEU A 56 20.15 -19.81 31.04
CA LEU A 56 20.19 -20.13 29.62
C LEU A 56 21.11 -21.34 29.38
N PRO A 57 20.67 -22.37 28.64
CA PRO A 57 21.55 -23.45 28.21
C PRO A 57 22.74 -22.89 27.41
N GLU A 58 23.92 -23.52 27.45
CA GLU A 58 25.09 -23.12 26.63
C GLU A 58 24.73 -23.02 25.14
N ALA A 59 23.84 -23.90 24.65
CA ALA A 59 23.29 -23.86 23.30
C ALA A 59 22.62 -22.52 22.92
N PHE A 60 22.20 -21.72 23.91
CA PHE A 60 21.59 -20.41 23.68
C PHE A 60 22.63 -19.31 23.42
N ALA A 61 23.83 -19.42 23.99
CA ALA A 61 24.94 -18.54 23.67
C ALA A 61 25.40 -18.76 22.22
N ASP A 62 25.44 -20.02 21.78
CA ASP A 62 25.70 -20.39 20.38
C ASP A 62 24.61 -19.87 19.44
N VAL A 63 23.33 -19.96 19.84
CA VAL A 63 22.22 -19.39 19.08
C VAL A 63 22.30 -17.87 18.99
N VAL A 64 22.60 -17.16 20.08
CA VAL A 64 22.79 -15.69 20.05
C VAL A 64 23.98 -15.30 19.18
N ALA A 65 25.10 -16.02 19.27
CA ALA A 65 26.27 -15.79 18.44
C ALA A 65 25.98 -16.07 16.95
N GLU A 66 25.19 -17.11 16.63
CA GLU A 66 24.78 -17.41 15.25
C GLU A 66 23.74 -16.42 14.73
N VAL A 67 22.80 -15.92 15.57
CA VAL A 67 21.92 -14.78 15.21
C VAL A 67 22.76 -13.55 14.90
N ASP A 68 23.71 -13.22 15.77
CA ASP A 68 24.56 -12.03 15.63
C ASP A 68 25.45 -12.14 14.39
N LYS A 69 25.96 -13.34 14.12
CA LYS A 69 26.72 -13.66 12.90
C LYS A 69 25.86 -13.61 11.65
N ARG A 70 24.66 -14.21 11.63
CA ARG A 70 23.75 -14.15 10.48
C ARG A 70 23.21 -12.74 10.24
N ALA A 71 22.86 -12.01 11.30
CA ALA A 71 22.52 -10.60 11.24
C ALA A 71 23.69 -9.81 10.67
N SER A 72 24.91 -10.03 11.18
CA SER A 72 26.13 -9.44 10.63
C SER A 72 26.39 -9.85 9.18
N ASP A 73 26.10 -11.06 8.74
CA ASP A 73 26.31 -11.51 7.35
C ASP A 73 25.23 -10.96 6.39
N ILE A 74 24.02 -10.69 6.88
CA ILE A 74 22.97 -9.98 6.15
C ILE A 74 23.32 -8.48 6.07
N ILE A 75 23.80 -7.90 7.17
CA ILE A 75 24.18 -6.48 7.33
C ILE A 75 25.53 -6.14 6.70
N ARG A 76 26.47 -7.09 6.56
CA ARG A 76 27.78 -6.87 5.91
C ARG A 76 27.71 -7.04 4.39
N GLY A 77 26.71 -7.76 3.88
CA GLY A 77 26.49 -7.96 2.44
C GLY A 77 25.71 -6.83 1.77
N ALA A 78 24.87 -6.13 2.52
CA ALA A 78 24.10 -4.97 2.07
C ALA A 78 24.35 -3.86 3.08
N ASN A 79 24.70 -2.65 2.63
CA ASN A 79 25.04 -1.50 3.49
C ASN A 79 23.86 -1.05 4.37
N PHE A 80 23.34 -1.86 5.29
CA PHE A 80 22.16 -1.52 6.08
C PHE A 80 22.45 -0.34 7.03
N PRO A 81 21.41 0.43 7.39
CA PRO A 81 21.53 1.52 8.36
C PRO A 81 21.89 0.95 9.74
N GLU A 82 22.55 1.75 10.59
CA GLU A 82 22.89 1.33 11.96
C GLU A 82 21.64 0.99 12.78
N ARG A 83 20.47 1.55 12.39
CA ARG A 83 19.16 1.33 13.02
C ARG A 83 18.16 0.84 11.97
N LEU A 84 17.51 -0.30 12.22
CA LEU A 84 16.44 -0.83 11.38
C LEU A 84 15.09 -0.66 12.11
N PRO A 85 14.11 0.10 11.55
CA PRO A 85 12.83 0.27 12.20
C PRO A 85 12.00 -1.00 12.14
N ARG A 86 10.88 -1.03 12.87
CA ARG A 86 9.86 -2.04 12.61
C ARG A 86 9.38 -1.84 11.18
N LEU A 87 9.41 -2.90 10.39
CA LEU A 87 8.99 -2.89 9.00
C LEU A 87 7.65 -3.62 8.96
N PRO A 88 6.50 -2.94 9.12
CA PRO A 88 5.19 -3.61 9.20
C PRO A 88 4.99 -4.56 8.02
N LEU A 89 5.41 -4.08 6.85
CA LEU A 89 5.39 -4.83 5.59
C LEU A 89 6.16 -6.15 5.63
N LEU A 90 7.31 -6.21 6.32
CA LEU A 90 8.13 -7.42 6.44
C LEU A 90 7.80 -8.26 7.68
N SER A 91 6.93 -7.76 8.57
CA SER A 91 6.58 -8.42 9.83
C SER A 91 5.76 -9.69 9.60
N ASP A 92 4.93 -9.68 8.55
CA ASP A 92 4.05 -10.77 8.16
C ASP A 92 4.77 -11.85 7.32
N LEU A 93 6.05 -11.65 6.98
CA LEU A 93 6.80 -12.59 6.16
C LEU A 93 7.24 -13.81 6.98
N PRO A 94 7.14 -15.04 6.42
CA PRO A 94 7.88 -16.19 6.91
C PRO A 94 9.40 -15.91 6.83
N ALA A 95 10.16 -16.66 7.63
CA ALA A 95 11.56 -16.36 7.90
C ALA A 95 12.48 -16.43 6.66
N GLU A 96 12.31 -17.43 5.79
CA GLU A 96 13.07 -17.55 4.53
C GLU A 96 12.80 -16.39 3.54
N PRO A 97 11.53 -16.06 3.19
CA PRO A 97 11.20 -14.87 2.39
C PRO A 97 11.75 -13.56 2.96
N PHE A 98 11.70 -13.42 4.28
CA PHE A 98 12.22 -12.26 4.99
C PHE A 98 13.73 -12.10 4.80
N GLU A 99 14.51 -13.17 5.02
CA GLU A 99 15.96 -13.14 4.82
C GLU A 99 16.33 -12.82 3.37
N ALA A 100 15.61 -13.41 2.42
CA ALA A 100 15.86 -13.15 1.01
C ALA A 100 15.55 -11.69 0.66
N ALA A 101 14.44 -11.12 1.17
CA ALA A 101 14.06 -9.73 0.93
C ALA A 101 15.06 -8.77 1.56
N ALA A 102 15.51 -9.07 2.78
CA ALA A 102 16.55 -8.33 3.47
C ALA A 102 17.87 -8.34 2.67
N ARG A 103 18.35 -9.49 2.20
CA ARG A 103 19.59 -9.56 1.40
C ARG A 103 19.49 -8.82 0.06
N ALA A 104 18.29 -8.73 -0.49
CA ALA A 104 18.02 -8.03 -1.73
C ALA A 104 17.93 -6.50 -1.60
N MET A 105 17.72 -6.00 -0.38
CA MET A 105 17.58 -4.56 -0.14
C MET A 105 18.92 -3.85 -0.26
N THR A 106 18.88 -2.64 -0.80
CA THR A 106 20.02 -1.74 -0.87
C THR A 106 19.74 -0.49 -0.05
N LEU A 107 20.73 0.02 0.68
CA LEU A 107 20.60 1.29 1.39
C LEU A 107 21.01 2.44 0.49
N ARG A 108 20.14 3.45 0.45
CA ARG A 108 20.40 4.77 -0.10
C ARG A 108 20.34 5.80 1.02
N ARG A 109 21.41 6.60 1.16
CA ARG A 109 21.42 7.76 2.06
C ARG A 109 21.04 9.01 1.28
N ALA A 110 20.19 9.84 1.86
CA ALA A 110 19.69 11.07 1.28
C ALA A 110 19.93 12.25 2.23
N GLN A 111 20.17 13.42 1.66
CA GLN A 111 20.23 14.70 2.35
C GLN A 111 18.91 15.46 2.18
N ASP A 112 18.74 16.52 2.97
CA ASP A 112 17.59 17.40 2.86
C ASP A 112 17.39 17.92 1.42
N GLY A 113 16.17 17.81 0.90
CA GLY A 113 15.83 18.22 -0.46
C GLY A 113 16.20 17.23 -1.57
N ASP A 114 16.83 16.10 -1.26
CA ASP A 114 17.13 15.08 -2.27
C ASP A 114 15.84 14.47 -2.82
N VAL A 115 15.72 14.42 -4.15
CA VAL A 115 14.62 13.76 -4.83
C VAL A 115 14.78 12.25 -4.71
N LEU A 116 13.90 11.61 -3.95
CA LEU A 116 13.87 10.17 -3.78
C LEU A 116 13.16 9.51 -4.95
N LEU A 117 12.01 10.07 -5.36
CA LEU A 117 11.23 9.69 -6.53
C LEU A 117 10.70 10.95 -7.23
N ALA A 118 10.68 10.99 -8.56
CA ALA A 118 9.99 12.05 -9.30
C ALA A 118 8.68 11.56 -9.92
N GLU A 119 7.65 12.42 -9.87
CA GLU A 119 6.39 12.19 -10.55
C GLU A 119 6.60 11.95 -12.06
N GLY A 120 5.84 11.02 -12.63
CA GLY A 120 5.88 10.65 -14.05
C GLY A 120 6.98 9.65 -14.42
N GLU A 121 7.95 9.38 -13.53
CA GLU A 121 8.99 8.38 -13.80
C GLU A 121 8.44 6.96 -13.77
N VAL A 122 9.04 6.06 -14.54
CA VAL A 122 8.69 4.64 -14.49
C VAL A 122 9.27 4.02 -13.22
N GLY A 123 8.42 3.72 -12.25
CA GLY A 123 8.82 3.13 -10.98
C GLY A 123 9.13 1.64 -11.07
N ARG A 124 10.38 1.24 -10.80
CA ARG A 124 10.82 -0.17 -10.79
C ARG A 124 11.23 -0.70 -9.43
N SER A 125 11.11 0.10 -8.38
CA SER A 125 11.48 -0.29 -7.03
C SER A 125 10.50 0.26 -6.00
N VAL A 126 10.43 -0.43 -4.87
CA VAL A 126 9.75 0.04 -3.65
C VAL A 126 10.80 0.50 -2.66
N HIS A 127 10.47 1.55 -1.94
CA HIS A 127 11.36 2.18 -0.97
C HIS A 127 10.72 2.15 0.40
N LEU A 128 11.57 2.16 1.41
CA LEU A 128 11.18 2.12 2.81
C LEU A 128 12.05 3.09 3.58
N ILE A 129 11.44 3.95 4.37
CA ILE A 129 12.17 4.88 5.23
C ILE A 129 12.67 4.11 6.44
N ALA A 130 13.97 3.85 6.47
CA ALA A 130 14.62 3.27 7.64
C ALA A 130 14.85 4.31 8.74
N TRP A 131 15.16 5.55 8.34
CA TRP A 131 15.35 6.67 9.25
C TRP A 131 15.11 8.01 8.53
N GLY A 132 14.64 9.01 9.26
CA GLY A 132 14.35 10.35 8.73
C GLY A 132 12.91 10.49 8.22
N GLU A 133 12.66 11.57 7.46
CA GLU A 133 11.34 11.90 6.93
C GLU A 133 11.41 12.26 5.44
N ALA A 134 10.26 12.17 4.76
CA ALA A 134 10.13 12.61 3.38
C ALA A 134 8.78 13.31 3.15
N LEU A 135 8.78 14.31 2.27
CA LEU A 135 7.57 14.99 1.81
C LEU A 135 7.08 14.38 0.51
N VAL A 136 5.75 14.18 0.43
CA VAL A 136 5.07 13.68 -0.77
C VAL A 136 4.29 14.82 -1.38
N SER A 137 4.55 15.11 -2.66
CA SER A 137 3.86 16.16 -3.40
C SER A 137 3.40 15.65 -4.76
N ARG A 138 2.32 16.26 -5.29
CA ARG A 138 1.86 16.03 -6.66
C ARG A 138 1.64 17.37 -7.33
N ARG A 139 2.10 17.49 -8.58
CA ARG A 139 1.90 18.70 -9.37
C ARG A 139 0.51 18.69 -10.01
N ARG A 140 -0.26 19.75 -9.80
CA ARG A 140 -1.55 20.00 -10.47
C ARG A 140 -1.47 21.31 -11.23
N GLY A 141 -1.21 21.25 -12.53
CA GLY A 141 -0.99 22.43 -13.35
C GLY A 141 0.35 23.09 -13.02
N ASP A 142 0.31 24.35 -12.52
CA ASP A 142 1.49 25.09 -12.04
C ASP A 142 1.66 25.06 -10.52
N GLU A 143 0.69 24.48 -9.79
CA GLU A 143 0.75 24.39 -8.33
C GLU A 143 1.26 23.01 -7.88
N GLU A 144 2.08 23.00 -6.84
CA GLU A 144 2.54 21.79 -6.17
C GLU A 144 1.71 21.57 -4.91
N ALA A 145 0.95 20.48 -4.88
CA ALA A 145 0.10 20.12 -3.75
C ALA A 145 0.81 19.09 -2.86
N VAL A 146 1.09 19.45 -1.61
CA VAL A 146 1.63 18.51 -0.62
C VAL A 146 0.54 17.53 -0.21
N LEU A 147 0.76 16.24 -0.48
CA LEU A 147 -0.17 15.15 -0.17
C LEU A 147 0.01 14.66 1.28
N GLY A 148 1.23 14.74 1.80
CA GLY A 148 1.56 14.32 3.16
C GLY A 148 3.06 14.25 3.42
N ARG A 149 3.38 13.73 4.60
CA ARG A 149 4.74 13.46 5.07
C ARG A 149 4.83 11.97 5.41
N LEU A 150 5.97 11.37 5.08
CA LEU A 150 6.30 10.00 5.37
C LEU A 150 7.37 9.94 6.46
N GLY A 151 7.22 9.02 7.40
CA GLY A 151 8.18 8.80 8.49
C GLY A 151 8.78 7.39 8.53
N GLU A 152 9.53 7.10 9.58
CA GLU A 152 10.18 5.81 9.80
C GLU A 152 9.21 4.63 9.72
N GLY A 153 9.63 3.56 9.02
CA GLY A 153 8.83 2.37 8.80
C GLY A 153 7.80 2.49 7.67
N GLU A 154 7.59 3.69 7.11
CA GLU A 154 6.70 3.87 5.98
C GLU A 154 7.35 3.50 4.65
N VAL A 155 6.52 2.87 3.81
CA VAL A 155 6.87 2.42 2.47
C VAL A 155 6.42 3.48 1.47
N PHE A 156 7.15 3.66 0.37
CA PHE A 156 6.75 4.53 -0.74
C PHE A 156 7.23 4.01 -2.09
N GLY A 157 6.58 4.46 -3.16
CA GLY A 157 6.83 3.98 -4.52
C GLY A 157 6.21 2.61 -4.84
N GLU A 158 5.57 1.97 -3.87
CA GLU A 158 4.85 0.73 -4.03
C GLU A 158 3.73 0.81 -5.08
N MET A 159 3.12 2.00 -5.23
CA MET A 159 2.00 2.20 -6.17
C MET A 159 2.38 1.86 -7.61
N ALA A 160 3.55 2.30 -8.08
CA ALA A 160 4.02 2.00 -9.43
C ALA A 160 4.27 0.50 -9.64
N LEU A 161 4.57 -0.25 -8.57
CA LEU A 161 4.73 -1.70 -8.64
C LEU A 161 3.40 -2.43 -8.72
N VAL A 162 2.42 -2.02 -7.91
CA VAL A 162 1.11 -2.68 -7.81
C VAL A 162 0.21 -2.37 -9.01
N THR A 163 0.23 -1.12 -9.45
CA THR A 163 -0.68 -0.61 -10.50
C THR A 163 -0.09 -0.69 -11.91
N ASP A 164 1.23 -0.86 -12.03
CA ASP A 164 1.98 -0.75 -13.27
C ASP A 164 1.88 0.64 -13.95
N SER A 165 1.59 1.67 -13.14
CA SER A 165 1.57 3.07 -13.55
C SER A 165 2.90 3.78 -13.26
N PRO A 166 3.24 4.89 -13.95
CA PRO A 166 4.33 5.78 -13.54
C PRO A 166 4.14 6.30 -12.11
N ARG A 167 5.20 6.84 -11.51
CA ARG A 167 5.14 7.49 -10.20
C ARG A 167 4.07 8.60 -10.24
N ILE A 168 3.10 8.53 -9.34
CA ILE A 168 1.94 9.44 -9.27
C ILE A 168 2.20 10.70 -8.42
N ALA A 169 3.36 10.76 -7.78
CA ALA A 169 3.75 11.80 -6.84
C ALA A 169 5.28 11.81 -6.75
N SER A 170 5.82 12.99 -6.50
CA SER A 170 7.22 13.16 -6.13
C SER A 170 7.39 12.88 -4.63
N VAL A 171 8.55 12.36 -4.27
CA VAL A 171 8.95 12.14 -2.89
C VAL A 171 10.33 12.76 -2.71
N VAL A 172 10.43 13.69 -1.77
CA VAL A 172 11.66 14.46 -1.49
C VAL A 172 12.01 14.27 -0.02
N ALA A 173 13.28 14.03 0.27
CA ALA A 173 13.74 13.93 1.66
C ALA A 173 13.53 15.27 2.39
N ASP A 174 13.02 15.22 3.62
CA ASP A 174 12.85 16.38 4.49
C ASP A 174 13.75 16.20 5.70
N GLY A 175 14.96 16.77 5.59
CA GLY A 175 16.11 16.43 6.40
C GLY A 175 16.89 15.20 5.89
N PRO A 176 18.00 14.85 6.55
CA PRO A 176 18.75 13.64 6.25
C PRO A 176 17.89 12.38 6.46
N ALA A 177 18.02 11.41 5.55
CA ALA A 177 17.24 10.17 5.59
C ALA A 177 18.02 8.94 5.09
N GLU A 178 17.62 7.77 5.59
CA GLU A 178 18.15 6.46 5.17
C GLU A 178 17.01 5.62 4.60
N ILE A 179 17.16 5.21 3.33
CA ILE A 179 16.11 4.58 2.53
C ILE A 179 16.55 3.20 2.11
N LEU A 180 15.76 2.18 2.43
CA LEU A 180 15.94 0.83 1.90
C LEU A 180 15.17 0.69 0.60
N GLU A 181 15.86 0.31 -0.46
CA GLU A 181 15.30 0.10 -1.79
C GLU A 181 15.28 -1.39 -2.13
N LEU A 182 14.15 -1.85 -2.66
CA LEU A 182 13.97 -3.21 -3.16
C LEU A 182 13.44 -3.16 -4.60
N ASP A 183 14.22 -3.71 -5.53
CA ASP A 183 13.91 -3.71 -6.96
C ASP A 183 12.82 -4.75 -7.33
N ARG A 184 11.98 -4.40 -8.31
CA ARG A 184 10.88 -5.23 -8.82
C ARG A 184 11.41 -6.55 -9.40
N GLY A 185 12.52 -6.53 -10.13
CA GLY A 185 13.12 -7.73 -10.69
C GLY A 185 13.56 -8.71 -9.61
N VAL A 186 14.01 -8.19 -8.46
CA VAL A 186 14.32 -9.04 -7.30
C VAL A 186 13.05 -9.59 -6.66
N LEU A 187 12.02 -8.75 -6.43
CA LEU A 187 10.71 -9.21 -5.96
C LEU A 187 10.10 -10.31 -6.84
N GLU A 188 10.22 -10.18 -8.16
CA GLU A 188 9.75 -11.16 -9.14
C GLU A 188 10.60 -12.44 -9.13
N ALA A 189 11.93 -12.31 -9.07
CA ALA A 189 12.85 -13.44 -9.05
C ALA A 189 12.72 -14.29 -7.77
N MET A 190 12.30 -13.69 -6.66
CA MET A 190 12.02 -14.41 -5.41
C MET A 190 10.72 -15.23 -5.45
N GLY A 191 9.90 -15.05 -6.50
CA GLY A 191 8.80 -15.93 -6.87
C GLY A 191 7.75 -16.14 -5.76
N PRO A 192 7.22 -17.37 -5.60
CA PRO A 192 6.19 -17.73 -4.62
C PRO A 192 6.44 -17.29 -3.18
N ALA A 193 7.71 -17.24 -2.78
CA ALA A 193 8.14 -16.97 -1.41
C ALA A 193 7.72 -15.58 -0.94
N VAL A 194 7.59 -14.62 -1.87
CA VAL A 194 7.39 -13.20 -1.57
C VAL A 194 5.98 -12.73 -1.97
N ARG A 195 5.09 -13.65 -2.34
CA ARG A 195 3.68 -13.31 -2.60
C ARG A 195 3.00 -12.60 -1.43
N SER A 196 3.30 -13.02 -0.20
CA SER A 196 2.81 -12.34 1.00
C SER A 196 3.27 -10.88 1.11
N LEU A 197 4.49 -10.56 0.64
CA LEU A 197 4.98 -9.17 0.54
C LEU A 197 4.22 -8.39 -0.53
N GLN A 198 4.03 -8.98 -1.71
CA GLN A 198 3.27 -8.37 -2.80
C GLN A 198 1.82 -8.10 -2.39
N ASP A 199 1.19 -9.04 -1.69
CA ASP A 199 -0.16 -8.90 -1.15
C ASP A 199 -0.21 -7.84 -0.05
N ALA A 200 0.80 -7.75 0.82
CA ALA A 200 0.91 -6.71 1.84
C ALA A 200 1.10 -5.31 1.21
N LEU A 201 1.96 -5.18 0.19
CA LEU A 201 2.14 -3.95 -0.59
C LEU A 201 0.83 -3.54 -1.27
N ALA A 202 0.14 -4.48 -1.93
CA ALA A 202 -1.12 -4.22 -2.60
C ALA A 202 -2.22 -3.76 -1.63
N ARG A 203 -2.31 -4.37 -0.44
CA ARG A 203 -3.22 -3.92 0.63
C ARG A 203 -2.90 -2.50 1.07
N GLN A 204 -1.64 -2.20 1.37
CA GLN A 204 -1.21 -0.87 1.81
C GLN A 204 -1.50 0.22 0.75
N VAL A 205 -1.28 -0.09 -0.53
CA VAL A 205 -1.66 0.79 -1.65
C VAL A 205 -3.15 1.09 -1.63
N CYS A 206 -3.96 0.05 -1.53
CA CYS A 206 -5.40 0.19 -1.53
C CYS A 206 -5.84 1.06 -0.35
N ASP A 207 -5.38 0.77 0.87
CA ASP A 207 -5.76 1.52 2.07
C ASP A 207 -5.41 3.01 1.94
N ARG A 208 -4.24 3.34 1.40
CA ARG A 208 -3.81 4.73 1.17
C ARG A 208 -4.65 5.44 0.11
N MET A 209 -4.87 4.79 -1.03
CA MET A 209 -5.70 5.36 -2.10
C MET A 209 -7.12 5.60 -1.63
N VAL A 210 -7.69 4.65 -0.91
CA VAL A 210 -9.06 4.80 -0.40
C VAL A 210 -9.11 5.86 0.70
N GLY A 211 -8.15 5.90 1.62
CA GLY A 211 -8.04 6.97 2.60
C GLY A 211 -7.97 8.36 1.96
N ASN A 212 -7.19 8.51 0.90
CA ASN A 212 -7.09 9.76 0.14
C ASN A 212 -8.40 10.09 -0.59
N LEU A 213 -9.03 9.11 -1.25
CA LEU A 213 -10.33 9.28 -1.90
C LEU A 213 -11.40 9.74 -0.89
N MET A 214 -11.49 9.09 0.27
CA MET A 214 -12.46 9.41 1.32
C MET A 214 -12.26 10.79 1.94
N ARG A 215 -11.03 11.29 1.94
CA ARG A 215 -10.68 12.63 2.46
C ARG A 215 -10.90 13.74 1.45
N LEU A 216 -10.60 13.48 0.17
CA LEU A 216 -10.53 14.51 -0.87
C LEU A 216 -11.75 14.53 -1.79
N SER A 217 -12.54 13.46 -1.84
CA SER A 217 -13.69 13.38 -2.74
C SER A 217 -14.90 14.12 -2.15
N PRO A 218 -15.51 15.06 -2.90
CA PRO A 218 -16.74 15.72 -2.51
C PRO A 218 -17.88 14.78 -2.14
N LEU A 219 -17.89 13.57 -2.70
CA LEU A 219 -18.90 12.52 -2.44
C LEU A 219 -19.01 12.15 -0.96
N PHE A 220 -17.91 12.25 -0.20
CA PHE A 220 -17.83 11.80 1.18
C PHE A 220 -17.67 12.95 2.19
N HIS A 221 -17.75 14.21 1.74
CA HIS A 221 -17.59 15.37 2.63
C HIS A 221 -18.66 15.45 3.73
N GLY A 222 -19.84 14.88 3.52
CA GLY A 222 -20.93 14.84 4.51
C GLY A 222 -20.78 13.76 5.59
N LEU A 223 -19.73 12.93 5.53
CA LEU A 223 -19.53 11.81 6.45
C LEU A 223 -18.41 12.07 7.45
N ASP A 224 -18.66 11.75 8.72
CA ASP A 224 -17.61 11.72 9.75
C ASP A 224 -16.64 10.54 9.56
N ALA A 225 -15.60 10.45 10.40
CA ALA A 225 -14.58 9.40 10.28
C ALA A 225 -15.14 7.98 10.46
N ASP A 226 -16.03 7.78 11.42
CA ASP A 226 -16.61 6.47 11.73
C ASP A 226 -17.54 6.00 10.61
N ARG A 227 -18.37 6.91 10.09
CA ARG A 227 -19.25 6.65 8.94
C ARG A 227 -18.46 6.37 7.66
N ARG A 228 -17.35 7.08 7.42
CA ARG A 228 -16.43 6.77 6.31
C ARG A 228 -15.80 5.39 6.47
N GLY A 229 -15.35 5.04 7.68
CA GLY A 229 -14.84 3.72 8.01
C GLY A 229 -15.88 2.62 7.84
N ALA A 230 -17.14 2.86 8.19
CA ALA A 230 -18.20 1.89 7.95
C ALA A 230 -18.56 1.75 6.46
N LEU A 231 -18.49 2.84 5.70
CA LEU A 231 -18.75 2.82 4.25
C LEU A 231 -17.68 2.04 3.49
N ILE A 232 -16.41 2.22 3.86
CA ILE A 232 -15.27 1.60 3.17
C ILE A 232 -15.35 0.07 3.16
N THR A 233 -15.86 -0.54 4.23
CA THR A 233 -15.92 -2.01 4.39
C THR A 233 -16.93 -2.66 3.46
N ARG A 234 -17.80 -1.86 2.80
CA ARG A 234 -18.75 -2.33 1.79
C ARG A 234 -18.15 -2.35 0.38
N PHE A 235 -17.04 -1.66 0.18
CA PHE A 235 -16.31 -1.70 -1.09
C PHE A 235 -15.33 -2.87 -1.11
N GLN A 236 -15.21 -3.48 -2.28
CA GLN A 236 -14.26 -4.53 -2.59
C GLN A 236 -13.19 -3.98 -3.53
N SER A 237 -11.93 -4.33 -3.30
CA SER A 237 -10.86 -4.03 -4.26
C SER A 237 -10.98 -4.96 -5.47
N ARG A 238 -10.90 -4.39 -6.68
CA ARG A 238 -10.91 -5.14 -7.94
C ARG A 238 -9.83 -4.62 -8.87
N MET A 239 -9.05 -5.54 -9.45
CA MET A 239 -8.13 -5.25 -10.54
C MET A 239 -8.82 -5.55 -11.88
N ALA A 240 -8.64 -4.69 -12.87
CA ALA A 240 -9.05 -4.95 -14.26
C ALA A 240 -7.84 -4.85 -15.20
N THR A 241 -7.75 -5.74 -16.18
CA THR A 241 -6.65 -5.78 -17.16
C THR A 241 -7.01 -5.04 -18.46
N PRO A 242 -6.02 -4.56 -19.24
CA PRO A 242 -6.31 -3.87 -20.50
C PRO A 242 -7.20 -4.71 -21.44
N GLY A 243 -8.24 -4.11 -21.99
CA GLY A 243 -9.25 -4.75 -22.83
C GLY A 243 -10.38 -5.47 -22.07
N GLU A 244 -10.29 -5.58 -20.74
CA GLU A 244 -11.37 -6.18 -19.94
C GLU A 244 -12.63 -5.32 -19.99
N VAL A 245 -13.76 -5.93 -20.34
CA VAL A 245 -15.07 -5.29 -20.28
C VAL A 245 -15.56 -5.34 -18.84
N ILE A 246 -15.60 -4.18 -18.17
CA ILE A 246 -16.02 -4.05 -16.77
C ILE A 246 -17.54 -3.92 -16.69
N ILE A 247 -18.14 -3.14 -17.60
CA ILE A 247 -19.59 -3.02 -17.78
C ILE A 247 -19.93 -3.27 -19.24
N THR A 248 -20.96 -4.09 -19.47
CA THR A 248 -21.49 -4.38 -20.81
C THR A 248 -22.66 -3.45 -21.11
N GLU A 249 -22.64 -2.80 -22.27
CA GLU A 249 -23.77 -2.02 -22.78
C GLU A 249 -25.04 -2.89 -22.86
N GLY A 250 -26.18 -2.33 -22.46
CA GLY A 250 -27.46 -3.05 -22.49
C GLY A 250 -27.64 -4.09 -21.38
N ALA A 251 -26.66 -4.29 -20.51
CA ALA A 251 -26.79 -5.09 -19.30
C ALA A 251 -26.99 -4.20 -18.05
N LEU A 252 -27.57 -4.76 -17.00
CA LEU A 252 -27.59 -4.08 -15.69
C LEU A 252 -26.16 -4.05 -15.13
N SER A 253 -25.71 -2.87 -14.67
CA SER A 253 -24.39 -2.77 -14.03
C SER A 253 -24.33 -3.69 -12.80
N PRO A 254 -23.25 -4.49 -12.63
CA PRO A 254 -23.08 -5.36 -11.47
C PRO A 254 -22.84 -4.57 -10.17
N GLY A 255 -22.53 -3.28 -10.26
CA GLY A 255 -22.33 -2.43 -9.11
C GLY A 255 -21.83 -1.04 -9.50
N LEU A 256 -21.39 -0.30 -8.48
CA LEU A 256 -20.78 1.01 -8.62
C LEU A 256 -19.27 0.81 -8.59
N PHE A 257 -18.57 1.50 -9.46
CA PHE A 257 -17.12 1.45 -9.50
C PHE A 257 -16.55 2.84 -9.26
N ILE A 258 -15.44 2.93 -8.53
CA ILE A 258 -14.63 4.14 -8.40
C ILE A 258 -13.21 3.79 -8.82
N ILE A 259 -12.64 4.59 -9.72
CA ILE A 259 -11.27 4.40 -10.21
C ILE A 259 -10.30 4.94 -9.17
N LEU A 260 -9.50 4.07 -8.55
CA LEU A 260 -8.41 4.47 -7.68
C LEU A 260 -7.13 4.73 -8.48
N ASP A 261 -6.88 3.94 -9.51
CA ASP A 261 -5.88 4.19 -10.55
C ASP A 261 -6.27 3.45 -11.84
N GLY A 262 -5.80 3.95 -12.98
CA GLY A 262 -6.04 3.35 -14.28
C GLY A 262 -6.65 4.32 -15.28
N LEU A 263 -7.23 3.76 -16.36
CA LEU A 263 -8.00 4.49 -17.34
C LEU A 263 -9.07 3.55 -17.90
N VAL A 264 -10.33 3.98 -17.84
CA VAL A 264 -11.47 3.24 -18.38
C VAL A 264 -12.02 3.99 -19.58
N GLU A 265 -12.13 3.32 -20.70
CA GLU A 265 -12.74 3.83 -21.92
C GLU A 265 -14.24 3.53 -21.91
N VAL A 266 -15.05 4.54 -22.21
CA VAL A 266 -16.49 4.40 -22.34
C VAL A 266 -16.80 4.30 -23.82
N THR A 267 -17.43 3.20 -24.23
CA THR A 267 -17.74 2.93 -25.64
C THR A 267 -19.22 2.64 -25.83
N VAL A 268 -19.77 3.03 -26.98
CA VAL A 268 -21.16 2.76 -27.36
C VAL A 268 -21.17 2.06 -28.70
N ALA A 269 -21.90 0.96 -28.81
CA ALA A 269 -22.10 0.23 -30.05
C ALA A 269 -23.17 0.92 -30.91
N ARG A 270 -22.76 1.48 -32.05
CA ARG A 270 -23.69 2.03 -33.05
C ARG A 270 -23.46 1.38 -34.41
N GLY A 271 -24.47 0.68 -34.91
CA GLY A 271 -24.42 0.03 -36.23
C GLY A 271 -23.45 -1.15 -36.33
N GLY A 272 -23.07 -1.75 -35.20
CA GLY A 272 -22.14 -2.88 -35.14
C GLY A 272 -20.70 -2.51 -34.73
N ASP A 273 -20.34 -1.22 -34.82
CA ASP A 273 -19.01 -0.73 -34.42
C ASP A 273 -19.05 -0.07 -33.04
N ALA A 274 -18.08 -0.41 -32.18
CA ALA A 274 -17.87 0.25 -30.89
C ALA A 274 -17.17 1.60 -31.12
N ARG A 275 -17.80 2.69 -30.68
CA ARG A 275 -17.21 4.05 -30.74
C ARG A 275 -16.89 4.55 -29.34
N PRO A 276 -15.67 5.05 -29.09
CA PRO A 276 -15.36 5.71 -27.82
C PRO A 276 -16.15 7.02 -27.71
N VAL A 277 -16.82 7.20 -26.59
CA VAL A 277 -17.58 8.42 -26.26
C VAL A 277 -16.92 9.21 -25.13
N GLY A 278 -16.00 8.60 -24.38
CA GLY A 278 -15.26 9.28 -23.32
C GLY A 278 -14.23 8.38 -22.66
N THR A 279 -13.45 8.96 -21.76
CA THR A 279 -12.49 8.25 -20.91
C THR A 279 -12.64 8.71 -19.47
N LEU A 280 -12.53 7.77 -18.53
CA LEU A 280 -12.63 7.98 -17.09
C LEU A 280 -11.28 7.68 -16.43
N ARG A 281 -10.95 8.44 -15.38
CA ARG A 281 -9.64 8.45 -14.71
C ARG A 281 -9.79 8.39 -13.18
N GLU A 282 -8.66 8.43 -12.45
CA GLU A 282 -8.62 8.45 -10.98
C GLU A 282 -9.66 9.42 -10.39
N GLY A 283 -10.45 8.92 -9.45
CA GLY A 283 -11.54 9.64 -8.78
C GLY A 283 -12.89 9.55 -9.49
N ASP A 284 -12.93 9.18 -10.78
CA ASP A 284 -14.19 9.01 -11.49
C ASP A 284 -14.96 7.79 -10.98
N ILE A 285 -16.27 7.96 -10.87
CA ILE A 285 -17.24 6.89 -10.64
C ILE A 285 -17.67 6.31 -11.99
N PHE A 286 -18.19 5.09 -12.06
CA PHE A 286 -19.00 4.62 -13.20
C PHE A 286 -19.94 3.48 -12.82
N GLY A 287 -20.96 3.24 -13.66
CA GLY A 287 -22.04 2.28 -13.42
C GLY A 287 -23.18 2.84 -12.57
N GLU A 288 -23.05 4.07 -12.09
CA GLU A 288 -23.98 4.83 -11.28
C GLU A 288 -25.34 5.00 -11.97
N ILE A 289 -25.35 5.31 -13.27
CA ILE A 289 -26.58 5.55 -14.03
C ILE A 289 -27.48 4.30 -14.00
N SER A 290 -26.88 3.12 -14.20
CA SER A 290 -27.62 1.86 -14.21
C SER A 290 -28.16 1.48 -12.83
N LEU A 291 -27.46 1.88 -11.76
CA LEU A 291 -27.88 1.61 -10.38
C LEU A 291 -28.97 2.58 -9.92
N VAL A 292 -28.76 3.88 -10.08
CA VAL A 292 -29.68 4.93 -9.62
C VAL A 292 -31.02 4.84 -10.34
N GLN A 293 -30.99 4.67 -11.66
CA GLN A 293 -32.19 4.64 -12.50
C GLN A 293 -32.74 3.22 -12.71
N ASN A 294 -32.09 2.22 -12.13
CA ASN A 294 -32.44 0.80 -12.26
C ASN A 294 -32.72 0.36 -13.71
N ARG A 295 -31.83 0.74 -14.62
CA ARG A 295 -31.97 0.45 -16.06
C ARG A 295 -30.66 -0.10 -16.64
N PRO A 296 -30.70 -0.77 -17.81
CA PRO A 296 -29.49 -1.21 -18.49
C PRO A 296 -28.49 -0.07 -18.75
N ALA A 297 -27.20 -0.39 -18.70
CA ALA A 297 -26.12 0.55 -18.99
C ALA A 297 -26.23 1.07 -20.42
N THR A 298 -26.04 2.38 -20.59
CA THR A 298 -26.14 3.07 -21.90
C THR A 298 -24.86 2.99 -22.72
N ALA A 299 -23.77 2.51 -22.10
CA ALA A 299 -22.46 2.37 -22.71
C ALA A 299 -21.72 1.22 -22.04
N ALA A 300 -20.77 0.62 -22.75
CA ALA A 300 -19.81 -0.31 -22.20
C ALA A 300 -18.65 0.47 -21.55
N CYS A 301 -18.07 -0.09 -20.50
CA CYS A 301 -16.86 0.44 -19.85
C CYS A 301 -15.77 -0.61 -19.98
N VAL A 302 -14.68 -0.26 -20.65
CA VAL A 302 -13.56 -1.17 -20.97
C VAL A 302 -12.29 -0.62 -20.36
N ALA A 303 -11.50 -1.44 -19.69
CA ALA A 303 -10.21 -1.01 -19.18
C ALA A 303 -9.25 -0.67 -20.33
N GLY A 304 -8.89 0.60 -20.51
CA GLY A 304 -7.90 1.03 -21.52
C GLY A 304 -6.45 0.71 -21.09
N ARG A 305 -6.22 0.64 -19.78
CA ARG A 305 -4.99 0.10 -19.17
C ARG A 305 -5.34 -0.66 -17.89
N ARG A 306 -4.35 -1.22 -17.21
CA ARG A 306 -4.56 -1.87 -15.91
C ARG A 306 -5.22 -0.88 -14.95
N CYS A 307 -6.30 -1.29 -14.29
CA CYS A 307 -7.07 -0.44 -13.38
C CYS A 307 -7.19 -1.07 -12.01
N LEU A 308 -6.98 -0.26 -10.98
CA LEU A 308 -7.34 -0.58 -9.60
C LEU A 308 -8.64 0.16 -9.27
N LEU A 309 -9.66 -0.62 -8.92
CA LEU A 309 -11.03 -0.15 -8.74
C LEU A 309 -11.49 -0.46 -7.33
N MET A 310 -12.23 0.46 -6.72
CA MET A 310 -13.18 0.09 -5.68
C MET A 310 -14.50 -0.28 -6.32
N TRP A 311 -15.03 -1.44 -5.96
CA TRP A 311 -16.30 -1.93 -6.44
C TRP A 311 -17.28 -2.11 -5.28
N LEU A 312 -18.45 -1.50 -5.40
CA LEU A 312 -19.58 -1.69 -4.50
C LEU A 312 -20.65 -2.50 -5.23
N PRO A 313 -20.92 -3.75 -4.81
CA PRO A 313 -21.94 -4.59 -5.42
C PRO A 313 -23.33 -3.92 -5.46
N ARG A 314 -24.14 -4.24 -6.47
CA ARG A 314 -25.50 -3.68 -6.63
C ARG A 314 -26.36 -3.88 -5.40
N GLU A 315 -26.28 -5.03 -4.74
CA GLU A 315 -27.03 -5.37 -3.54
C GLU A 315 -26.62 -4.45 -2.38
N ALA A 316 -25.31 -4.27 -2.19
CA ALA A 316 -24.76 -3.36 -1.18
C ALA A 316 -25.10 -1.89 -1.47
N PHE A 317 -25.19 -1.49 -2.74
CA PHE A 317 -25.65 -0.16 -3.13
C PHE A 317 -27.11 0.09 -2.71
N ALA A 318 -27.99 -0.91 -2.84
CA ALA A 318 -29.38 -0.79 -2.43
C ALA A 318 -29.50 -0.57 -0.90
N GLU A 319 -28.65 -1.23 -0.11
CA GLU A 319 -28.59 -1.01 1.34
C GLU A 319 -28.06 0.38 1.68
N LEU A 320 -27.02 0.86 0.98
CA LEU A 320 -26.45 2.18 1.19
C LEU A 320 -27.46 3.31 0.97
N ARG A 321 -28.39 3.14 0.03
CA ARG A 321 -29.47 4.12 -0.20
C ARG A 321 -30.35 4.37 1.01
N LEU A 322 -30.45 3.41 1.93
CA LEU A 322 -31.23 3.56 3.16
C LEU A 322 -30.41 4.20 4.29
N VAL A 323 -29.09 3.98 4.30
CA VAL A 323 -28.20 4.34 5.42
C VAL A 323 -27.44 5.65 5.17
N TYR A 324 -27.15 5.98 3.91
CA TYR A 324 -26.37 7.15 3.49
C TYR A 324 -27.01 7.83 2.26
N PRO A 325 -28.24 8.37 2.39
CA PRO A 325 -28.93 9.03 1.28
C PRO A 325 -28.11 10.18 0.68
N GLU A 326 -27.37 10.94 1.49
CA GLU A 326 -26.54 12.05 1.05
C GLU A 326 -25.43 11.63 0.07
N VAL A 327 -24.91 10.40 0.21
CA VAL A 327 -23.91 9.84 -0.70
C VAL A 327 -24.57 9.42 -2.01
N ILE A 328 -25.78 8.86 -1.95
CA ILE A 328 -26.54 8.47 -3.15
C ILE A 328 -26.96 9.70 -3.95
N ASP A 329 -27.36 10.78 -3.30
CA ASP A 329 -27.71 12.02 -3.97
C ASP A 329 -26.48 12.58 -4.70
N ALA A 330 -25.32 12.65 -4.03
CA ALA A 330 -24.08 13.06 -4.67
C ALA A 330 -23.67 12.18 -5.86
N ILE A 331 -23.87 10.85 -5.77
CA ILE A 331 -23.63 9.91 -6.89
C ILE A 331 -24.64 10.14 -8.03
N SER A 332 -25.89 10.46 -7.70
CA SER A 332 -26.96 10.67 -8.68
C SER A 332 -26.71 11.94 -9.50
N ASP A 333 -26.25 13.02 -8.85
CA ASP A 333 -25.89 14.28 -9.50
C ASP A 333 -24.78 14.07 -10.56
N VAL A 334 -23.77 13.25 -10.24
CA VAL A 334 -22.70 12.88 -11.19
C VAL A 334 -23.28 12.12 -12.40
N GLY A 335 -24.21 11.19 -12.15
CA GLY A 335 -24.85 10.39 -13.19
C GLY A 335 -25.73 11.20 -14.14
N GLU A 336 -26.47 12.20 -13.63
CA GLU A 336 -27.32 13.06 -14.47
C GLU A 336 -26.50 13.91 -15.44
N TYR A 337 -25.41 14.54 -14.96
CA TYR A 337 -24.53 15.35 -15.81
C TYR A 337 -23.95 14.54 -16.97
N ARG A 338 -23.50 13.32 -16.71
CA ARG A 338 -22.90 12.44 -17.72
C ARG A 338 -23.92 11.89 -18.71
N LEU A 339 -25.17 11.69 -18.28
CA LEU A 339 -26.21 11.27 -19.21
C LEU A 339 -26.45 12.35 -20.27
N LEU A 340 -26.48 13.62 -19.85
CA LEU A 340 -26.61 14.75 -20.76
C LEU A 340 -25.41 14.82 -21.70
N ASP A 341 -24.19 14.70 -21.16
CA ASP A 341 -22.96 14.77 -21.95
C ASP A 341 -22.86 13.65 -23.01
N ASN A 342 -23.23 12.42 -22.63
CA ASN A 342 -23.33 11.29 -23.56
C ASN A 342 -24.35 11.55 -24.67
N LEU A 343 -25.52 12.12 -24.33
CA LEU A 343 -26.55 12.44 -25.33
C LEU A 343 -26.07 13.50 -26.32
N TYR A 344 -25.31 14.51 -25.87
CA TYR A 344 -24.73 15.54 -26.74
C TYR A 344 -23.60 15.00 -27.62
N THR A 345 -22.70 14.19 -27.06
CA THR A 345 -21.58 13.58 -27.80
C THR A 345 -22.06 12.61 -28.89
N LEU A 346 -23.25 12.04 -28.69
CA LEU A 346 -23.88 11.08 -29.59
C LEU A 346 -24.91 11.70 -30.56
N ALA A 347 -25.19 13.00 -30.49
CA ALA A 347 -26.13 13.70 -31.39
C ALA A 347 -25.45 14.20 -32.67
#